data_AF-A0AAP0LJE3-F1
#
_entry.id   AF-A0AAP0LJE3-F1
#
_cell.length_a   1.000
_cell.length_b   1.000
_cell.length_c   1.000
_cell.angle_alpha   90.00
_cell.angle_beta   90.00
_cell.angle_gamma   90.00
#
_symmetry.space_group_name_H-M   'P 1'
#
loop_
_entity.id
_entity.type
_entity.pdbx_description
1 polymer ?
#
loop_
_entity_poly.entity_id
_entity_poly.type
_entity_poly.pdbx_seq_one_letter_code
_entity_poly.pdbx_strand_id
1 'polypeptide(L)'
;MPLNGHGKPPANYPSKNIPSIAKTRYRVTKSVLQQNLSTNQNAAAPQEAAPPIAAVPKCVITVKRIIGSDKESTVDHEDPNNHEMVAGRLHLTLYSTELDRSGREKKVTAVAEKGTRRGEDQLVEFECSFSVPRTFGKVGAVTVQNEHEDETLLVSTIALDGLPSPTTTTTTFLTFNCNSHISPLIQNRDLRIFFSDKSYLPAQTPDGLKRLRDLDLENLRGDGTGERKESDRIYDYDVYNDLADPDSSPHLARPVLGGREHPYPRRCRTGRGPTKTGGLCNEIQEAKSLDAPGKIYFPTPD
;
A
#
# COMPACT_ATOMS: atom_id res chain seq x y z
N MET A 1 15.29 0.81 63.52
CA MET A 1 14.03 1.35 62.97
C MET A 1 13.87 0.84 61.54
N PRO A 2 12.88 0.00 61.23
CA PRO A 2 12.57 -0.38 59.85
C PRO A 2 11.61 0.64 59.24
N LEU A 3 11.87 1.07 58.00
CA LEU A 3 10.96 1.91 57.23
C LEU A 3 9.99 1.00 56.45
N ASN A 4 8.74 0.96 56.93
CA ASN A 4 7.62 0.34 56.21
C ASN A 4 7.19 1.22 55.03
N GLY A 5 7.08 0.60 53.86
CA GLY A 5 6.51 1.19 52.66
C GLY A 5 4.98 1.19 52.67
N HIS A 6 4.40 2.31 52.22
CA HIS A 6 3.03 2.38 51.73
C HIS A 6 3.01 3.26 50.47
N GLY A 7 3.21 2.64 49.32
CA GLY A 7 2.83 3.21 48.02
C GLY A 7 1.52 2.58 47.59
N LYS A 8 0.43 3.36 47.58
CA LYS A 8 -0.87 2.96 47.03
C LYS A 8 -0.72 2.58 45.55
N PRO A 9 -1.46 1.56 45.05
CA PRO A 9 -1.47 1.25 43.62
C PRO A 9 -2.15 2.39 42.83
N PRO A 10 -1.69 2.73 41.62
CA PRO A 10 -2.40 3.67 40.77
C PRO A 10 -3.73 3.07 40.29
N ALA A 11 -4.72 3.95 40.23
CA ALA A 11 -6.11 3.66 39.96
C ALA A 11 -6.34 2.95 38.61
N ASN A 12 -7.30 2.01 38.66
CA ASN A 12 -7.88 1.30 37.54
C ASN A 12 -8.44 2.32 36.52
N TYR A 13 -7.85 2.39 35.32
CA TYR A 13 -8.46 3.16 34.23
C TYR A 13 -9.66 2.36 33.69
N PRO A 14 -10.89 2.90 33.73
CA PRO A 14 -12.03 2.20 33.18
C PRO A 14 -11.91 2.13 31.65
N SER A 15 -12.05 0.91 31.14
CA SER A 15 -12.35 0.63 29.73
C SER A 15 -13.53 1.49 29.30
N LYS A 16 -13.27 2.53 28.50
CA LYS A 16 -14.34 3.25 27.81
C LYS A 16 -14.82 2.34 26.69
N ASN A 17 -16.03 1.81 26.83
CA ASN A 17 -16.80 1.26 25.73
C ASN A 17 -16.88 2.30 24.62
N ILE A 18 -16.08 2.11 23.57
CA ILE A 18 -16.22 2.84 22.31
C ILE A 18 -17.37 2.14 21.57
N PRO A 19 -18.47 2.83 21.27
CA PRO A 19 -19.56 2.23 20.53
C PRO A 19 -19.07 1.77 19.16
N SER A 20 -19.44 0.55 18.79
CA SER A 20 -19.27 -0.02 17.45
C SER A 20 -19.86 0.94 16.42
N ILE A 21 -18.99 1.69 15.74
CA ILE A 21 -19.36 2.39 14.51
C ILE A 21 -19.48 1.29 13.47
N ALA A 22 -20.72 1.01 13.06
CA ALA A 22 -21.02 0.12 11.97
C ALA A 22 -20.17 0.53 10.75
N LYS A 23 -19.24 -0.34 10.36
CA LYS A 23 -18.45 -0.21 9.12
C LYS A 23 -19.45 -0.24 7.96
N THR A 24 -19.81 0.93 7.41
CA THR A 24 -20.46 0.97 6.09
C THR A 24 -19.41 0.49 5.10
N ARG A 25 -19.50 -0.79 4.73
CA ARG A 25 -18.74 -1.38 3.63
C ARG A 25 -19.04 -0.55 2.39
N TYR A 26 -18.06 0.20 1.89
CA TYR A 26 -18.14 0.76 0.56
C TYR A 26 -18.17 -0.42 -0.43
N ARG A 27 -19.40 -0.78 -0.85
CA ARG A 27 -19.64 -1.75 -1.89
C ARG A 27 -19.40 -1.03 -3.22
N VAL A 28 -18.16 -1.01 -3.70
CA VAL A 28 -17.90 -0.67 -5.10
C VAL A 28 -18.37 -1.86 -5.92
N THR A 29 -19.59 -1.77 -6.44
CA THR A 29 -20.14 -2.74 -7.39
C THR A 29 -19.40 -2.59 -8.72
N LYS A 30 -19.10 -3.73 -9.33
CA LYS A 30 -18.33 -3.93 -10.57
C LYS A 30 -19.04 -3.42 -11.84
N SER A 31 -19.75 -2.29 -11.80
CA SER A 31 -20.64 -1.85 -12.88
C SER A 31 -20.52 -0.37 -13.27
N VAL A 32 -19.30 0.17 -13.35
CA VAL A 32 -19.06 1.47 -14.01
C VAL A 32 -18.02 1.31 -15.10
N LEU A 33 -18.26 0.35 -16.00
CA LEU A 33 -17.57 0.24 -17.29
C LEU A 33 -18.62 -0.23 -18.31
N GLN A 34 -19.50 0.70 -18.72
CA GLN A 34 -20.19 0.78 -20.01
C GLN A 34 -21.41 1.69 -19.86
N GLN A 35 -21.32 2.89 -20.44
CA GLN A 35 -22.36 3.83 -20.89
C GLN A 35 -21.65 5.20 -20.95
N ASN A 36 -21.35 5.79 -22.11
CA ASN A 36 -22.25 6.12 -23.20
C ASN A 36 -21.49 6.28 -24.53
N LEU A 37 -21.87 5.52 -25.55
CA LEU A 37 -21.86 5.99 -26.94
C LEU A 37 -23.31 5.99 -27.41
N SER A 38 -23.96 7.14 -27.36
CA SER A 38 -25.07 7.48 -28.25
C SER A 38 -25.30 8.99 -28.24
N THR A 39 -25.29 9.53 -29.44
CA THR A 39 -25.54 10.91 -29.84
C THR A 39 -26.89 11.45 -29.37
N ASN A 40 -26.93 12.71 -28.95
CA ASN A 40 -28.01 13.61 -29.38
C ASN A 40 -27.55 15.08 -29.36
N GLN A 41 -27.92 15.77 -30.43
CA GLN A 41 -27.64 17.18 -30.70
C GLN A 41 -28.63 18.12 -29.98
N ASN A 42 -28.16 19.36 -29.80
CA ASN A 42 -28.90 20.61 -29.55
C ASN A 42 -29.35 20.93 -28.11
N ALA A 43 -28.47 21.64 -27.39
CA ALA A 43 -28.83 22.80 -26.58
C ALA A 43 -27.59 23.68 -26.38
N ALA A 44 -27.64 24.94 -26.82
CA ALA A 44 -26.55 25.90 -26.62
C ALA A 44 -26.56 26.39 -25.16
N ALA A 45 -25.50 26.04 -24.41
CA ALA A 45 -25.20 26.56 -23.08
C ALA A 45 -23.99 27.53 -23.15
N PRO A 46 -23.83 28.44 -22.17
CA PRO A 46 -22.88 29.54 -22.26
C PRO A 46 -21.44 29.04 -22.37
N GLN A 47 -20.67 29.67 -23.26
CA GLN A 47 -19.30 29.31 -23.59
C GLN A 47 -18.39 29.48 -22.36
N GLU A 48 -18.06 28.35 -21.72
CA GLU A 48 -17.06 28.27 -20.67
C GLU A 48 -15.70 28.67 -21.26
N ALA A 49 -14.98 29.55 -20.57
CA ALA A 49 -13.68 30.03 -21.01
C ALA A 49 -12.73 28.85 -21.28
N ALA A 50 -11.97 28.92 -22.38
CA ALA A 50 -11.06 27.87 -22.82
C ALA A 50 -10.21 27.35 -21.65
N PRO A 51 -10.09 26.02 -21.46
CA PRO A 51 -9.34 25.47 -20.35
C PRO A 51 -7.88 25.96 -20.41
N PRO A 52 -7.27 26.35 -19.28
CA PRO A 52 -5.87 26.76 -19.26
C PRO A 52 -5.01 25.62 -19.80
N ILE A 53 -4.16 25.93 -20.78
CA ILE A 53 -3.27 24.97 -21.48
C ILE A 53 -2.62 24.04 -20.45
N ALA A 54 -3.03 22.77 -20.45
CA ALA A 54 -2.45 21.76 -19.58
C ALA A 54 -0.98 21.53 -19.94
N ALA A 55 -0.12 21.44 -18.94
CA ALA A 55 1.23 20.93 -19.15
C ALA A 55 1.16 19.41 -19.31
N VAL A 56 2.02 18.85 -20.15
CA VAL A 56 2.10 17.41 -20.37
C VAL A 56 3.43 16.90 -19.83
N PRO A 57 3.62 16.82 -18.49
CA PRO A 57 4.84 16.29 -17.92
C PRO A 57 5.01 14.83 -18.35
N LYS A 58 6.26 14.51 -18.71
CA LYS A 58 6.68 13.14 -18.97
C LYS A 58 6.97 12.47 -17.64
N CYS A 59 6.47 11.26 -17.49
CA CYS A 59 6.71 10.41 -16.33
C CYS A 59 7.47 9.17 -16.77
N VAL A 60 8.49 8.81 -16.01
CA VAL A 60 9.23 7.55 -16.15
C VAL A 60 9.13 6.81 -14.83
N ILE A 61 8.67 5.56 -14.90
CA ILE A 61 8.50 4.67 -13.76
C ILE A 61 9.52 3.56 -13.92
N THR A 62 10.43 3.43 -12.98
CA THR A 62 11.42 2.35 -13.00
C THR A 62 10.94 1.22 -12.11
N VAL A 63 10.68 0.07 -12.73
CA VAL A 63 10.24 -1.14 -12.04
C VAL A 63 11.20 -2.30 -12.27
N LYS A 64 11.26 -3.21 -11.31
CA LYS A 64 11.89 -4.51 -11.43
C LYS A 64 10.81 -5.59 -11.31
N ARG A 65 10.73 -6.50 -12.27
CA ARG A 65 9.81 -7.65 -12.21
C ARG A 65 10.32 -8.62 -11.14
N ILE A 66 9.44 -9.08 -10.26
CA ILE A 66 9.77 -10.14 -9.31
C ILE A 66 9.21 -11.44 -9.88
N ILE A 67 10.09 -12.25 -10.46
CA ILE A 67 9.76 -13.62 -10.84
C ILE A 67 9.83 -14.44 -9.55
N GLY A 68 8.67 -14.91 -9.05
CA GLY A 68 8.61 -15.69 -7.82
C GLY A 68 9.46 -16.95 -7.90
N SER A 69 10.21 -17.25 -6.83
CA SER A 69 11.06 -18.44 -6.72
C SER A 69 10.30 -19.77 -6.70
N ASP A 70 8.99 -19.75 -6.46
CA ASP A 70 8.20 -20.95 -6.14
C ASP A 70 7.24 -21.39 -7.26
N LYS A 71 7.30 -20.76 -8.44
CA LYS A 71 6.58 -21.27 -9.61
C LYS A 71 7.45 -22.35 -10.27
N GLU A 72 7.40 -23.56 -9.72
CA GLU A 72 7.79 -24.76 -10.46
C GLU A 72 6.90 -24.81 -11.71
N SER A 73 7.55 -24.59 -12.84
CA SER A 73 6.97 -24.31 -14.14
C SER A 73 5.99 -25.39 -14.59
N THR A 74 4.69 -25.12 -14.46
CA THR A 74 3.66 -25.75 -15.28
C THR A 74 2.61 -24.71 -15.62
N VAL A 75 2.84 -24.05 -16.76
CA VAL A 75 1.87 -23.44 -17.70
C VAL A 75 2.68 -22.39 -18.47
N ASP A 76 2.98 -22.80 -19.71
CA ASP A 76 3.34 -22.05 -20.90
C ASP A 76 4.55 -21.10 -20.88
N HIS A 77 5.31 -21.21 -21.98
CA HIS A 77 6.41 -20.34 -22.38
C HIS A 77 5.98 -18.86 -22.45
N GLU A 78 5.89 -18.17 -21.32
CA GLU A 78 5.84 -16.72 -21.29
C GLU A 78 7.26 -16.18 -21.40
N ASP A 79 7.56 -15.53 -22.53
CA ASP A 79 8.85 -14.88 -22.74
C ASP A 79 9.10 -13.86 -21.62
N PRO A 80 10.15 -14.01 -20.79
CA PRO A 80 10.49 -13.04 -19.76
C PRO A 80 10.80 -11.64 -20.33
N ASN A 81 11.00 -11.50 -21.65
CA ASN A 81 11.13 -10.23 -22.37
C ASN A 81 9.80 -9.59 -22.81
N ASN A 82 8.62 -10.21 -22.57
CA ASN A 82 7.33 -9.62 -22.95
C ASN A 82 6.89 -8.52 -21.97
N HIS A 83 7.67 -7.45 -21.87
CA HIS A 83 7.42 -6.29 -21.00
C HIS A 83 6.21 -5.44 -21.45
N GLU A 84 5.67 -5.73 -22.64
CA GLU A 84 4.40 -5.19 -23.12
C GLU A 84 3.23 -5.66 -22.23
N MET A 85 3.36 -6.77 -21.50
CA MET A 85 2.30 -7.32 -20.63
C MET A 85 1.95 -6.44 -19.42
N VAL A 86 2.87 -5.57 -18.99
CA VAL A 86 2.64 -4.63 -17.87
C VAL A 86 2.26 -3.24 -18.38
N ALA A 87 2.62 -2.90 -19.62
CA ALA A 87 2.14 -1.71 -20.30
C ALA A 87 0.61 -1.76 -20.44
N GLY A 88 -0.06 -0.64 -20.23
CA GLY A 88 -1.51 -0.53 -20.19
C GLY A 88 -2.16 -1.02 -18.89
N ARG A 89 -1.40 -1.58 -17.94
CA ARG A 89 -1.93 -2.15 -16.68
C ARG A 89 -1.42 -1.47 -15.41
N LEU A 90 -0.47 -0.54 -15.52
CA LEU A 90 -0.04 0.29 -14.40
C LEU A 90 -0.72 1.65 -14.46
N HIS A 91 -1.60 1.90 -13.48
CA HIS A 91 -2.33 3.15 -13.36
C HIS A 91 -1.71 4.02 -12.28
N LEU A 92 -1.43 5.27 -12.64
CA LEU A 92 -0.82 6.24 -11.75
C LEU A 92 -1.76 7.40 -11.55
N THR A 93 -1.87 7.88 -10.32
CA THR A 93 -2.65 9.07 -9.99
C THR A 93 -1.78 10.05 -9.21
N LEU A 94 -1.54 11.23 -9.77
CA LEU A 94 -0.88 12.32 -9.04
C LEU A 94 -1.89 13.05 -8.17
N TYR A 95 -1.46 13.46 -6.99
CA TYR A 95 -2.23 14.25 -6.05
C TYR A 95 -1.52 15.57 -5.76
N SER A 96 -2.29 16.65 -5.78
CA SER A 96 -1.80 17.96 -5.36
C SER A 96 -1.71 18.08 -3.84
N THR A 97 -0.82 18.95 -3.38
CA THR A 97 -0.78 19.44 -2.00
C THR A 97 -1.98 20.32 -1.63
N GLU A 98 -2.74 20.78 -2.63
CA GLU A 98 -3.89 21.66 -2.48
C GLU A 98 -5.22 20.94 -2.75
N LEU A 99 -6.28 21.40 -2.10
CA LEU A 99 -7.65 21.01 -2.41
C LEU A 99 -8.24 21.87 -3.54
N ASP A 100 -9.22 21.32 -4.26
CA ASP A 100 -10.05 22.07 -5.18
C ASP A 100 -10.98 23.06 -4.44
N ARG A 101 -11.72 23.89 -5.18
CA ARG A 101 -12.64 24.87 -4.59
C ARG A 101 -13.78 24.25 -3.78
N SER A 102 -14.05 22.97 -3.97
CA SER A 102 -15.05 22.21 -3.21
C SER A 102 -14.47 21.48 -1.99
N GLY A 103 -13.17 21.61 -1.74
CA GLY A 103 -12.48 20.93 -0.64
C GLY A 103 -12.12 19.46 -0.94
N ARG A 104 -12.10 19.04 -2.21
CA ARG A 104 -11.71 17.68 -2.61
C ARG A 104 -10.30 17.66 -3.18
N GLU A 105 -9.65 16.50 -3.19
CA GLU A 105 -8.29 16.38 -3.72
C GLU A 105 -8.26 16.64 -5.23
N LYS A 106 -7.34 17.51 -5.65
CA LYS A 106 -6.99 17.64 -7.06
C LYS A 106 -6.14 16.43 -7.46
N LYS A 107 -6.61 15.67 -8.45
CA LYS A 107 -5.92 14.49 -8.95
C LYS A 107 -5.98 14.37 -10.47
N VAL A 108 -4.94 13.77 -11.04
CA VAL A 108 -4.83 13.48 -12.48
C VAL A 108 -4.23 12.10 -12.68
N THR A 109 -4.74 11.36 -13.65
CA THR A 109 -4.38 9.96 -13.89
C THR A 109 -3.61 9.79 -15.20
N ALA A 110 -2.69 8.85 -15.23
CA ALA A 110 -2.05 8.37 -16.45
C ALA A 110 -1.87 6.85 -16.36
N VAL A 111 -1.69 6.22 -17.51
CA VAL A 111 -1.42 4.78 -17.63
C VAL A 111 -0.03 4.62 -18.23
N ALA A 112 0.76 3.68 -17.73
CA ALA A 112 2.03 3.28 -18.34
C ALA A 112 1.80 2.76 -19.75
N GLU A 113 2.50 3.27 -20.77
CA GLU A 113 2.26 2.90 -22.17
C GLU A 113 3.38 2.07 -22.78
N LYS A 114 4.64 2.39 -22.48
CA LYS A 114 5.80 1.76 -23.13
C LYS A 114 6.86 1.38 -22.13
N GLY A 115 7.19 0.09 -22.07
CA GLY A 115 8.31 -0.43 -21.29
C GLY A 115 9.60 -0.50 -22.12
N THR A 116 10.70 0.03 -21.58
CA THR A 116 12.05 -0.11 -22.15
C THR A 116 12.96 -0.76 -21.12
N ARG A 117 13.62 -1.85 -21.49
CA ARG A 117 14.60 -2.51 -20.62
C ARG A 117 15.85 -1.65 -20.48
N ARG A 118 16.36 -1.53 -19.26
CA ARG A 118 17.64 -0.87 -18.97
C ARG A 118 18.60 -1.83 -18.28
N GLY A 119 19.81 -1.95 -18.82
CA GLY A 119 20.88 -2.74 -18.21
C GLY A 119 20.60 -4.24 -18.12
N GLU A 120 21.38 -4.91 -17.27
CA GLU A 120 21.37 -6.37 -17.10
C GLU A 120 20.40 -6.85 -15.99
N ASP A 121 19.95 -5.94 -15.10
CA ASP A 121 19.28 -6.24 -13.82
C ASP A 121 17.76 -6.47 -13.88
N GLN A 122 17.21 -6.80 -15.06
CA GLN A 122 15.75 -6.94 -15.27
C GLN A 122 14.94 -5.68 -14.90
N LEU A 123 15.58 -4.51 -14.97
CA LEU A 123 14.94 -3.22 -14.78
C LEU A 123 14.21 -2.82 -16.06
N VAL A 124 12.96 -2.39 -15.90
CA VAL A 124 12.10 -1.91 -16.98
C VAL A 124 11.66 -0.50 -16.63
N GLU A 125 11.88 0.44 -17.54
CA GLU A 125 11.38 1.80 -17.45
C GLU A 125 10.09 1.92 -18.25
N PHE A 126 8.99 2.24 -17.58
CA PHE A 126 7.72 2.54 -18.22
C PHE A 126 7.53 4.04 -18.37
N GLU A 127 7.19 4.48 -19.56
CA GLU A 127 6.84 5.87 -19.83
C GLU A 127 5.32 6.08 -19.71
N CYS A 128 4.91 7.19 -19.11
CA CYS A 128 3.54 7.71 -19.19
C CYS A 128 3.52 9.24 -19.26
N SER A 129 2.42 9.80 -19.77
CA SER A 129 2.24 11.25 -19.89
C SER A 129 1.01 11.69 -19.10
N PHE A 130 1.18 12.62 -18.17
CA PHE A 130 0.03 13.20 -17.48
C PHE A 130 -0.45 14.45 -18.22
N SER A 131 -1.75 14.73 -18.18
CA SER A 131 -2.28 16.06 -18.52
C SER A 131 -2.51 16.83 -17.23
N VAL A 132 -1.57 17.70 -16.85
CA VAL A 132 -1.59 18.44 -15.58
C VAL A 132 -2.01 19.89 -15.81
N PRO A 133 -3.17 20.32 -15.32
CA PRO A 133 -3.59 21.72 -15.41
C PRO A 133 -2.58 22.64 -14.72
N ARG A 134 -2.36 23.85 -15.25
CA ARG A 134 -1.52 24.86 -14.57
C ARG A 134 -2.03 25.24 -13.17
N THR A 135 -3.33 25.08 -12.93
CA THR A 135 -4.00 25.31 -11.64
C THR A 135 -3.95 24.10 -10.69
N PHE A 136 -3.28 23.01 -11.10
CA PHE A 136 -3.17 21.79 -10.29
C PHE A 136 -2.46 22.05 -8.96
N GLY A 137 -1.53 23.01 -8.93
CA GLY A 137 -0.69 23.28 -7.77
C GLY A 137 0.47 22.29 -7.67
N LYS A 138 1.18 22.30 -6.54
CA LYS A 138 2.35 21.44 -6.34
C LYS A 138 1.92 19.97 -6.15
N VAL A 139 2.51 19.07 -6.94
CA VAL A 139 2.38 17.61 -6.75
C VAL A 139 3.03 17.19 -5.43
N GLY A 140 2.31 16.43 -4.62
CA GLY A 140 2.76 15.98 -3.30
C GLY A 140 2.76 14.47 -3.08
N ALA A 141 1.96 13.73 -3.84
CA ALA A 141 1.90 12.28 -3.77
C ALA A 141 1.54 11.66 -5.13
N VAL A 142 1.85 10.38 -5.28
CA VAL A 142 1.43 9.55 -6.40
C VAL A 142 0.91 8.22 -5.87
N THR A 143 -0.19 7.72 -6.43
CA THR A 143 -0.60 6.33 -6.21
C THR A 143 -0.27 5.49 -7.43
N VAL A 144 0.06 4.24 -7.20
CA VAL A 144 0.27 3.25 -8.27
C VAL A 144 -0.65 2.07 -8.03
N GLN A 145 -1.37 1.66 -9.08
CA GLN A 145 -2.22 0.48 -9.08
C GLN A 145 -1.75 -0.47 -10.18
N ASN A 146 -1.61 -1.73 -9.81
CA ASN A 146 -1.20 -2.80 -10.70
C ASN A 146 -2.42 -3.66 -11.07
N GLU A 147 -2.93 -3.47 -12.29
CA GLU A 147 -4.03 -4.26 -12.86
C GLU A 147 -3.55 -5.55 -13.56
N HIS A 148 -2.27 -5.91 -13.43
CA HIS A 148 -1.83 -7.25 -13.80
C HIS A 148 -2.55 -8.29 -12.92
N GLU A 149 -2.77 -9.50 -13.44
CA GLU A 149 -3.57 -10.50 -12.74
C GLU A 149 -2.77 -11.23 -11.64
N ASP A 150 -1.48 -11.41 -11.85
CA ASP A 150 -0.67 -12.35 -11.07
C ASP A 150 0.76 -11.88 -10.76
N GLU A 151 1.22 -10.75 -11.31
CA GLU A 151 2.60 -10.29 -11.13
C GLU A 151 2.73 -9.19 -10.09
N THR A 152 3.61 -9.42 -9.11
CA THR A 152 4.06 -8.37 -8.19
C THR A 152 5.29 -7.67 -8.78
N LEU A 153 5.31 -6.34 -8.70
CA LEU A 153 6.40 -5.51 -9.22
C LEU A 153 7.10 -4.78 -8.08
N LEU A 154 8.42 -4.67 -8.13
CA LEU A 154 9.16 -3.73 -7.29
C LEU A 154 9.23 -2.39 -8.03
N VAL A 155 8.55 -1.37 -7.51
CA VAL A 155 8.69 0.00 -8.02
C VAL A 155 9.82 0.68 -7.27
N SER A 156 10.91 0.95 -7.97
CA SER A 156 12.09 1.61 -7.38
C SER A 156 11.87 3.12 -7.31
N THR A 157 11.53 3.73 -8.44
CA THR A 157 11.39 5.20 -8.57
C THR A 157 10.28 5.58 -9.53
N ILE A 158 9.72 6.77 -9.31
CA ILE A 158 8.82 7.46 -10.24
C ILE A 158 9.38 8.86 -10.45
N ALA A 159 9.80 9.18 -11.67
CA ALA A 159 10.38 10.46 -12.04
C ALA A 159 9.43 11.24 -12.96
N LEU A 160 9.14 12.49 -12.60
CA LEU A 160 8.32 13.42 -13.35
C LEU A 160 9.19 14.57 -13.85
N ASP A 161 9.20 14.78 -15.17
CA ASP A 161 9.81 15.93 -15.81
C ASP A 161 8.75 16.78 -16.51
N GLY A 162 8.91 18.10 -16.50
CA GLY A 162 7.96 18.99 -17.17
C GLY A 162 6.79 19.47 -16.28
N LEU A 163 6.86 19.32 -14.95
CA LEU A 163 5.77 19.78 -14.08
C LEU A 163 5.63 21.31 -14.14
N PRO A 164 4.40 21.85 -14.26
CA PRO A 164 4.20 23.29 -14.32
C PRO A 164 4.55 23.93 -12.98
N SER A 165 5.45 24.91 -12.99
CA SER A 165 5.66 25.77 -11.82
C SER A 165 4.51 26.79 -11.71
N PRO A 166 3.93 26.98 -10.52
CA PRO A 166 2.90 28.00 -10.32
C PRO A 166 3.44 29.44 -10.36
N THR A 167 4.77 29.62 -10.24
CA THR A 167 5.39 30.95 -10.06
C THR A 167 6.33 31.35 -11.18
N THR A 168 6.75 30.41 -12.03
CA THR A 168 7.75 30.65 -13.08
C THR A 168 7.39 29.93 -14.36
N THR A 169 7.93 30.39 -15.49
CA THR A 169 7.83 29.70 -16.79
C THR A 169 8.67 28.41 -16.84
N THR A 170 9.40 28.11 -15.77
CA THR A 170 10.29 26.95 -15.66
C THR A 170 9.50 25.70 -15.29
N THR A 171 9.86 24.57 -15.89
CA THR A 171 9.35 23.26 -15.49
C THR A 171 10.12 22.72 -14.28
N THR A 172 9.46 21.92 -13.45
CA THR A 172 10.09 21.29 -12.29
C THR A 172 10.23 19.79 -12.51
N PHE A 173 11.35 19.25 -12.04
CA PHE A 173 11.58 17.81 -11.94
C PHE A 173 11.25 17.32 -10.52
N LEU A 174 10.59 16.17 -10.41
CA LEU A 174 10.23 15.56 -9.14
C LEU A 174 10.42 14.05 -9.19
N THR A 175 11.13 13.49 -8.22
CA THR A 175 11.29 12.04 -8.05
C THR A 175 10.58 11.58 -6.77
N PHE A 176 9.94 10.42 -6.86
CA PHE A 176 9.48 9.64 -5.71
C PHE A 176 10.37 8.43 -5.54
N ASN A 177 11.03 8.33 -4.38
CA ASN A 177 11.81 7.14 -4.00
C ASN A 177 10.86 6.12 -3.39
N CYS A 178 10.56 5.06 -4.13
CA CYS A 178 9.43 4.19 -3.85
C CYS A 178 9.83 2.88 -3.19
N ASN A 179 10.88 2.21 -3.69
CA ASN A 179 11.46 0.94 -3.21
C ASN A 179 10.49 -0.13 -2.65
N SER A 180 9.30 -0.24 -3.23
CA SER A 180 8.22 -1.05 -2.68
C SER A 180 7.66 -2.03 -3.69
N HIS A 181 7.23 -3.18 -3.18
CA HIS A 181 6.41 -4.11 -3.94
C HIS A 181 4.98 -3.58 -4.16
N ILE A 182 4.44 -3.84 -5.34
CA ILE A 182 3.07 -3.53 -5.72
C ILE A 182 2.44 -4.80 -6.28
N SER A 183 1.61 -5.43 -5.45
CA SER A 183 0.87 -6.63 -5.83
C SER A 183 -0.30 -6.30 -6.75
N PRO A 184 -0.76 -7.29 -7.55
CA PRO A 184 -2.01 -7.22 -8.29
C PRO A 184 -3.19 -6.70 -7.45
N LEU A 185 -4.03 -5.86 -8.06
CA LEU A 185 -5.22 -5.31 -7.41
C LEU A 185 -6.20 -6.41 -6.93
N ILE A 186 -6.20 -7.56 -7.62
CA ILE A 186 -7.01 -8.72 -7.23
C ILE A 186 -6.54 -9.34 -5.92
N GLN A 187 -5.25 -9.23 -5.60
CA GLN A 187 -4.63 -9.77 -4.38
C GLN A 187 -4.66 -8.78 -3.23
N ASN A 188 -4.33 -7.51 -3.50
CA ASN A 188 -4.37 -6.43 -2.52
C ASN A 188 -5.06 -5.20 -3.12
N ARG A 189 -6.14 -4.74 -2.47
CA ARG A 189 -6.95 -3.60 -2.93
C ARG A 189 -6.56 -2.27 -2.31
N ASP A 190 -5.61 -2.29 -1.39
CA ASP A 190 -5.13 -1.08 -0.73
C ASP A 190 -4.41 -0.21 -1.75
N LEU A 191 -4.63 1.10 -1.68
CA LEU A 191 -3.96 2.06 -2.54
C LEU A 191 -2.49 2.15 -2.12
N ARG A 192 -1.57 1.79 -3.01
CA ARG A 192 -0.14 2.04 -2.80
C ARG A 192 0.14 3.53 -3.05
N ILE A 193 0.40 4.26 -1.97
CA ILE A 193 0.66 5.70 -1.97
C ILE A 193 2.16 5.95 -1.77
N PHE A 194 2.74 6.84 -2.56
CA PHE A 194 4.10 7.35 -2.38
C PHE A 194 4.06 8.88 -2.25
N PHE A 195 4.74 9.41 -1.25
CA PHE A 195 4.82 10.85 -0.99
C PHE A 195 6.14 11.42 -1.55
N SER A 196 6.13 12.70 -1.93
CA SER A 196 7.37 13.40 -2.26
C SER A 196 8.30 13.48 -1.04
N ASP A 197 9.61 13.61 -1.26
CA ASP A 197 10.63 13.63 -0.19
C ASP A 197 10.51 14.81 0.81
N LYS A 198 9.57 15.74 0.59
CA LYS A 198 9.34 16.84 1.52
C LYS A 198 8.64 16.34 2.79
N SER A 199 9.33 16.45 3.93
CA SER A 199 8.82 16.05 5.24
C SER A 199 7.86 17.07 5.85
N TYR A 200 6.83 16.58 6.56
CA TYR A 200 5.86 17.40 7.28
C TYR A 200 5.52 16.79 8.65
N LEU A 201 5.46 17.62 9.68
CA LEU A 201 4.78 17.25 10.93
C LEU A 201 3.29 17.00 10.66
N PRO A 202 2.57 16.19 11.46
CA PRO A 202 1.15 15.92 11.24
C PRO A 202 0.31 17.19 11.04
N ALA A 203 0.49 18.19 11.89
CA ALA A 203 -0.21 19.49 11.81
C ALA A 203 0.17 20.35 10.59
N GLN A 204 1.31 20.06 9.95
CA GLN A 204 1.83 20.78 8.79
C GLN A 204 1.57 20.04 7.48
N THR A 205 0.95 18.87 7.52
CA THR A 205 0.59 18.10 6.31
C THR A 205 -0.33 18.97 5.44
N PRO A 206 0.01 19.22 4.16
CA PRO A 206 -0.86 20.00 3.28
C PRO A 206 -2.26 19.41 3.19
N ASP A 207 -3.28 20.25 3.12
CA ASP A 207 -4.68 19.82 3.17
C ASP A 207 -5.04 18.79 2.09
N GLY A 208 -4.47 18.93 0.89
CA GLY A 208 -4.65 17.98 -0.21
C GLY A 208 -4.08 16.58 0.04
N LEU A 209 -3.21 16.42 1.04
CA LEU A 209 -2.55 15.15 1.37
C LEU A 209 -3.02 14.52 2.68
N LYS A 210 -3.79 15.23 3.52
CA LYS A 210 -4.19 14.75 4.86
C LYS A 210 -4.92 13.41 4.79
N ARG A 211 -5.95 13.31 3.94
CA ARG A 211 -6.71 12.05 3.79
C ARG A 211 -5.85 10.91 3.26
N LEU A 212 -4.91 11.17 2.33
CA LEU A 212 -4.00 10.15 1.84
C LEU A 212 -3.06 9.65 2.94
N ARG A 213 -2.52 10.57 3.76
CA ARG A 213 -1.67 10.23 4.91
C ARG A 213 -2.43 9.36 5.91
N ASP A 214 -3.66 9.74 6.24
CA ASP A 214 -4.48 8.99 7.19
C ASP A 214 -4.84 7.60 6.62
N LEU A 215 -5.20 7.51 5.34
CA LEU A 215 -5.50 6.25 4.67
C LEU A 215 -4.30 5.30 4.63
N ASP A 216 -3.10 5.79 4.28
CA ASP A 216 -1.89 4.96 4.26
C ASP A 216 -1.54 4.45 5.66
N LEU A 217 -1.68 5.30 6.69
CA LEU A 217 -1.48 4.89 8.09
C LEU A 217 -2.54 3.88 8.58
N GLU A 218 -3.78 4.00 8.14
CA GLU A 218 -4.84 3.02 8.44
C GLU A 218 -4.54 1.67 7.79
N ASN A 219 -4.14 1.65 6.51
CA ASN A 219 -3.76 0.44 5.80
C ASN A 219 -2.55 -0.25 6.46
N LEU A 220 -1.54 0.53 6.87
CA LEU A 220 -0.36 0.01 7.57
C LEU A 220 -0.67 -0.58 8.95
N ARG A 221 -1.72 -0.12 9.64
CA ARG A 221 -2.12 -0.68 10.95
C ARG A 221 -2.99 -1.93 10.80
N GLY A 222 -3.78 -1.99 9.73
CA GLY A 222 -4.81 -3.02 9.55
C GLY A 222 -5.91 -2.94 10.63
N ASP A 223 -6.67 -4.03 10.79
CA ASP A 223 -7.82 -4.07 11.69
C ASP A 223 -7.69 -5.03 12.87
N GLY A 224 -6.49 -5.59 13.08
CA GLY A 224 -6.19 -6.53 14.16
C GLY A 224 -6.71 -7.96 13.96
N THR A 225 -7.31 -8.27 12.80
CA THR A 225 -7.96 -9.57 12.55
C THR A 225 -7.41 -10.27 11.32
N GLY A 226 -7.69 -11.56 11.14
CA GLY A 226 -7.27 -12.34 9.96
C GLY A 226 -5.80 -12.77 9.98
N GLU A 227 -5.47 -13.76 9.17
CA GLU A 227 -4.11 -14.21 8.91
C GLU A 227 -3.41 -13.27 7.93
N ARG A 228 -2.11 -13.01 8.16
CA ARG A 228 -1.31 -12.16 7.30
C ARG A 228 -0.89 -12.88 6.02
N LYS A 229 -0.97 -12.17 4.90
CA LYS A 229 -0.55 -12.63 3.58
C LYS A 229 0.78 -11.99 3.17
N GLU A 230 1.48 -12.61 2.23
CA GLU A 230 2.75 -12.09 1.69
C GLU A 230 2.62 -10.65 1.11
N SER A 231 1.49 -10.34 0.49
CA SER A 231 1.20 -9.00 -0.04
C SER A 231 0.73 -7.98 1.02
N ASP A 232 0.55 -8.39 2.28
CA ASP A 232 0.13 -7.48 3.35
C ASP A 232 1.30 -6.61 3.81
N ARG A 233 1.01 -5.35 4.11
CA ARG A 233 1.93 -4.37 4.73
C ARG A 233 1.49 -4.01 6.15
N ILE A 234 0.84 -4.93 6.84
CA ILE A 234 0.17 -4.66 8.11
C ILE A 234 1.15 -4.86 9.27
N TYR A 235 1.44 -3.77 9.96
CA TYR A 235 2.22 -3.73 11.19
C TYR A 235 1.27 -3.73 12.39
N ASP A 236 1.26 -4.84 13.11
CA ASP A 236 0.45 -5.02 14.31
C ASP A 236 1.20 -5.90 15.31
N TYR A 237 0.74 -5.93 16.56
CA TYR A 237 1.44 -6.52 17.69
C TYR A 237 0.76 -7.78 18.20
N ASP A 238 1.58 -8.69 18.72
CA ASP A 238 1.12 -9.91 19.37
C ASP A 238 2.14 -10.38 20.41
N VAL A 239 1.75 -11.36 21.21
CA VAL A 239 2.61 -12.04 22.18
C VAL A 239 3.39 -13.18 21.52
N TYR A 240 4.44 -13.66 22.18
CA TYR A 240 5.17 -14.86 21.76
C TYR A 240 4.39 -16.09 22.23
N ASN A 241 3.38 -16.44 21.46
CA ASN A 241 2.58 -17.64 21.60
C ASN A 241 2.75 -18.60 20.41
N ASP A 242 3.79 -18.40 19.60
CA ASP A 242 4.05 -19.13 18.36
C ASP A 242 5.41 -19.84 18.36
N LEU A 243 5.97 -20.07 19.56
CA LEU A 243 7.24 -20.78 19.75
C LEU A 243 7.06 -22.26 20.14
N ALA A 244 5.83 -22.67 20.47
CA ALA A 244 5.53 -24.02 20.95
C ALA A 244 4.88 -24.87 19.85
N ASP A 245 5.11 -26.17 19.90
CA ASP A 245 4.46 -27.15 19.01
C ASP A 245 3.73 -28.26 19.80
N PRO A 246 2.68 -27.91 20.57
CA PRO A 246 1.97 -28.87 21.41
C PRO A 246 1.21 -29.95 20.61
N ASP A 247 0.86 -29.68 19.35
CA ASP A 247 0.14 -30.61 18.49
C ASP A 247 1.03 -31.78 18.05
N SER A 248 2.32 -31.53 17.80
CA SER A 248 3.30 -32.59 17.52
C SER A 248 3.72 -33.37 18.76
N SER A 249 3.95 -32.67 19.88
CA SER A 249 4.29 -33.33 21.14
C SER A 249 4.03 -32.44 22.37
N PRO A 250 3.46 -32.98 23.46
CA PRO A 250 3.31 -32.25 24.72
C PRO A 250 4.63 -31.70 25.28
N HIS A 251 5.77 -32.33 24.99
CA HIS A 251 7.10 -31.85 25.43
C HIS A 251 7.59 -30.60 24.69
N LEU A 252 6.97 -30.27 23.55
CA LEU A 252 7.24 -29.06 22.78
C LEU A 252 6.33 -27.89 23.18
N ALA A 253 5.47 -28.08 24.18
CA ALA A 253 4.73 -26.97 24.80
C ALA A 253 5.70 -25.94 25.41
N ARG A 254 5.41 -24.66 25.23
CA ARG A 254 6.13 -23.53 25.83
C ARG A 254 5.13 -22.53 26.42
N PRO A 255 5.48 -21.84 27.52
CA PRO A 255 4.65 -20.78 28.06
C PRO A 255 4.58 -19.60 27.07
N VAL A 256 3.46 -18.89 27.08
CA VAL A 256 3.28 -17.65 26.31
C VAL A 256 4.08 -16.51 26.94
N LEU A 257 4.90 -15.80 26.16
CA LEU A 257 5.68 -14.65 26.63
C LEU A 257 5.05 -13.33 26.14
N GLY A 258 4.90 -12.36 27.04
CA GLY A 258 4.27 -11.06 26.80
C GLY A 258 3.06 -10.77 27.69
N GLY A 259 2.62 -11.73 28.51
CA GLY A 259 1.52 -11.58 29.45
C GLY A 259 1.94 -10.95 30.80
N ARG A 260 1.02 -10.95 31.77
CA ARG A 260 1.31 -10.49 33.14
C ARG A 260 2.24 -11.45 33.89
N GLU A 261 2.08 -12.76 33.64
CA GLU A 261 2.87 -13.81 34.29
C GLU A 261 4.28 -13.91 33.72
N HIS A 262 4.43 -13.69 32.42
CA HIS A 262 5.72 -13.66 31.72
C HIS A 262 5.84 -12.37 30.89
N PRO A 263 6.17 -11.23 31.52
CA PRO A 263 6.35 -9.97 30.80
C PRO A 263 7.45 -10.09 29.74
N TYR A 264 7.16 -9.66 28.52
CA TYR A 264 8.09 -9.71 27.38
C TYR A 264 7.68 -8.69 26.31
N PRO A 265 8.62 -8.18 25.49
CA PRO A 265 8.29 -7.37 24.32
C PRO A 265 7.26 -8.05 23.41
N ARG A 266 6.52 -7.25 22.66
CA ARG A 266 5.61 -7.75 21.61
C ARG A 266 6.39 -8.08 20.35
N ARG A 267 5.86 -9.00 19.56
CA ARG A 267 6.32 -9.32 18.19
C ARG A 267 5.32 -8.80 17.15
N CYS A 268 5.71 -8.85 15.87
CA CYS A 268 4.79 -8.63 14.76
C CYS A 268 3.69 -9.71 14.74
N ARG A 269 2.43 -9.29 14.60
CA ARG A 269 1.27 -10.17 14.49
C ARG A 269 1.27 -10.89 13.15
N THR A 270 1.22 -12.21 13.17
CA THR A 270 1.08 -13.06 11.97
C THR A 270 -0.36 -13.51 11.73
N GLY A 271 -1.18 -13.53 12.78
CA GLY A 271 -2.61 -13.85 12.69
C GLY A 271 -2.93 -15.31 12.36
N ARG A 272 -1.93 -16.22 12.47
CA ARG A 272 -2.15 -17.66 12.34
C ARG A 272 -3.14 -18.15 13.41
N GLY A 273 -3.89 -19.20 13.06
CA GLY A 273 -4.91 -19.78 13.93
C GLY A 273 -4.33 -20.40 15.22
N PRO A 274 -5.18 -20.71 16.21
CA PRO A 274 -4.76 -21.42 17.42
C PRO A 274 -4.46 -22.90 17.13
N THR A 275 -3.60 -23.52 17.94
CA THR A 275 -3.29 -24.96 17.85
C THR A 275 -4.50 -25.85 18.14
N LYS A 276 -4.51 -27.08 17.58
CA LYS A 276 -5.62 -28.05 17.71
C LYS A 276 -5.79 -28.58 19.12
N THR A 277 -4.68 -28.74 19.85
CA THR A 277 -4.66 -29.21 21.24
C THR A 277 -5.39 -28.24 22.19
N GLY A 278 -5.75 -27.04 21.70
CA GLY A 278 -6.48 -26.04 22.45
C GLY A 278 -5.56 -25.28 23.42
N GLY A 279 -5.57 -23.96 23.33
CA GLY A 279 -4.73 -23.10 24.18
C GLY A 279 -4.56 -21.70 23.62
N LEU A 280 -3.75 -20.90 24.29
CA LEU A 280 -3.36 -19.56 23.82
C LEU A 280 -2.25 -19.59 22.76
N CYS A 281 -1.80 -20.79 22.34
CA CYS A 281 -0.73 -21.00 21.36
C CYS A 281 -1.26 -20.88 19.93
N ASN A 282 -0.52 -20.20 19.06
CA ASN A 282 -0.78 -20.16 17.63
C ASN A 282 -0.11 -21.36 16.93
N GLU A 283 -0.68 -21.82 15.83
CA GLU A 283 -0.11 -22.85 14.96
C GLU A 283 1.26 -22.43 14.42
N ILE A 284 2.17 -23.40 14.37
CA ILE A 284 3.45 -23.29 13.67
C ILE A 284 3.23 -23.75 12.22
N GLN A 285 3.79 -23.02 11.26
CA GLN A 285 3.97 -23.60 9.92
C GLN A 285 5.19 -24.52 9.99
N GLU A 286 4.95 -25.83 9.98
CA GLU A 286 6.03 -26.80 9.85
C GLU A 286 6.76 -26.59 8.51
N ALA A 287 8.09 -26.59 8.56
CA ALA A 287 8.89 -26.77 7.37
C ALA A 287 8.58 -28.15 6.79
N LYS A 288 7.99 -28.20 5.60
CA LYS A 288 7.66 -29.49 4.95
C LYS A 288 8.93 -30.24 4.54
N SER A 289 10.03 -29.51 4.33
CA SER A 289 11.39 -30.02 4.09
C SER A 289 12.42 -28.91 4.36
N LEU A 290 13.71 -29.26 4.33
CA LEU A 290 14.82 -28.28 4.32
C LEU A 290 14.71 -27.27 3.15
N ASP A 291 14.09 -27.69 2.05
CA ASP A 291 13.90 -26.88 0.83
C ASP A 291 12.57 -26.10 0.82
N ALA A 292 11.69 -26.35 1.79
CA ALA A 292 10.39 -25.68 1.95
C ALA A 292 10.17 -25.27 3.42
N PRO A 293 10.97 -24.30 3.93
CA PRO A 293 10.82 -23.81 5.30
C PRO A 293 9.44 -23.19 5.50
N GLY A 294 8.86 -23.37 6.69
CA GLY A 294 7.63 -22.70 7.07
C GLY A 294 7.79 -21.18 6.95
N LYS A 295 6.85 -20.50 6.28
CA LYS A 295 6.95 -19.06 6.02
C LYS A 295 6.35 -18.29 7.20
N ILE A 296 7.20 -17.61 7.97
CA ILE A 296 6.74 -16.64 8.96
C ILE A 296 6.56 -15.30 8.26
N TYR A 297 5.34 -14.76 8.34
CA TYR A 297 5.03 -13.45 7.76
C TYR A 297 5.89 -12.34 8.37
N PHE A 298 6.39 -11.47 7.50
CA PHE A 298 6.87 -10.13 7.82
C PHE A 298 6.23 -9.14 6.86
N PRO A 299 5.92 -7.91 7.32
CA PRO A 299 5.39 -6.88 6.42
C PRO A 299 6.34 -6.63 5.25
N THR A 300 5.77 -6.66 4.04
CA THR A 300 6.53 -6.32 2.84
C THR A 300 6.98 -4.85 2.93
N PRO A 301 8.28 -4.56 2.76
CA PRO A 301 8.83 -3.23 3.05
C PRO A 301 8.34 -2.13 2.10
N ASP A 302 8.52 -0.89 2.59
CA ASP A 302 8.44 0.37 1.83
C ASP A 302 9.79 0.74 1.22
#